data_AF-A0A834RDC9-F1
#
_entry.id   AF-A0A834RDC9-F1
#
_cell.length_a   1.000
_cell.length_b   1.000
_cell.length_c   1.000
_cell.angle_alpha   90.00
_cell.angle_beta   90.00
_cell.angle_gamma   90.00
#
_symmetry.space_group_name_H-M   'P 1'
#
loop_
_entity.id
_entity.type
_entity.pdbx_description
1 polymer ?
#
loop_
_entity_poly.entity_id
_entity_poly.type
_entity_poly.pdbx_seq_one_letter_code
_entity_poly.pdbx_strand_id
1 'polypeptide(L)'
;MESIGSNRIDSSKFQTESKSIKTETRHVKIAQDLNENDRIKMNGEHLDASKLFTLPLHHYYHNHSGSKFDTLPRSINEMAKSLRESRNIVRKINYKHYWIMIVFFACLVLLMVYLLHQDARKCTIDPETANACFKQLTILSEFDRYPQTNKQLDQYCEEKTKSIKCSRTFVERCMDVDRQQWSFFRNYAKNFKNLLEKICIHRSDRQKFMDYSECLMNNKVIEKFSNCNDQFHNRLINIAQRFDIDNRIPSACCAFNHRMDCLREPIANLTCYNEIKIFISDRIKDSVGGIFESICGPNYLSIDQCQNNLDEKVWNEIFVQSISNNTSKRIELNSKIESNELNHQELPIKFVELKFFENFLAFLYIIKSE
;
A
#
# COMPACT_ATOMS: atom_id res chain seq x y z
N MET A 1 72.21 -5.03 40.72
CA MET A 1 72.51 -6.09 39.73
C MET A 1 71.98 -7.38 40.29
N GLU A 2 70.71 -7.68 40.02
CA GLU A 2 70.05 -8.91 40.45
C GLU A 2 69.30 -9.50 39.25
N SER A 3 69.42 -10.82 39.14
CA SER A 3 69.14 -11.63 37.96
C SER A 3 67.67 -11.98 37.78
N ILE A 4 67.28 -12.06 36.52
CA ILE A 4 65.99 -12.50 35.99
C ILE A 4 65.73 -13.98 36.31
N GLY A 5 64.63 -14.27 37.00
CA GLY A 5 64.09 -15.61 37.22
C GLY A 5 63.01 -15.95 36.19
N SER A 6 63.31 -16.92 35.33
CA SER A 6 62.43 -17.45 34.29
C SER A 6 61.60 -18.62 34.83
N ASN A 7 60.28 -18.46 34.92
CA ASN A 7 59.36 -19.54 35.29
C ASN A 7 58.88 -20.31 34.05
N ARG A 8 59.20 -21.61 34.06
CA ARG A 8 58.77 -22.64 33.10
C ARG A 8 57.60 -23.39 33.75
N ILE A 9 56.42 -23.39 33.13
CA ILE A 9 55.28 -24.17 33.60
C ILE A 9 55.12 -25.38 32.69
N ASP A 10 55.36 -26.56 33.27
CA ASP A 10 55.11 -27.87 32.68
C ASP A 10 53.61 -28.12 32.49
N SER A 11 53.20 -28.40 31.25
CA SER A 11 51.91 -28.98 30.93
C SER A 11 52.08 -30.47 30.69
N SER A 12 51.78 -31.29 31.71
CA SER A 12 51.53 -32.71 31.51
C SER A 12 50.35 -33.17 32.36
N LYS A 13 49.54 -34.05 31.76
CA LYS A 13 48.37 -34.78 32.29
C LYS A 13 47.05 -34.00 32.39
N PHE A 14 46.18 -34.26 31.42
CA PHE A 14 44.90 -34.92 31.71
C PHE A 14 44.44 -35.71 30.48
N GLN A 15 44.35 -37.03 30.65
CA GLN A 15 43.85 -38.00 29.68
C GLN A 15 42.37 -38.29 29.98
N THR A 16 41.64 -38.52 28.89
CA THR A 16 40.48 -39.43 28.74
C THR A 16 39.19 -39.17 29.52
N GLU A 17 38.16 -38.71 28.79
CA GLU A 17 36.85 -39.36 28.75
C GLU A 17 36.11 -38.98 27.46
N SER A 18 36.17 -39.86 26.45
CA SER A 18 35.42 -39.74 25.20
C SER A 18 34.12 -40.55 25.30
N LYS A 19 32.99 -39.87 25.52
CA LYS A 19 31.66 -40.45 25.31
C LYS A 19 31.25 -40.33 23.84
N SER A 20 31.11 -41.49 23.21
CA SER A 20 30.57 -41.70 21.87
C SER A 20 29.13 -41.17 21.77
N ILE A 21 28.94 -40.10 20.99
CA ILE A 21 27.63 -39.74 20.43
C ILE A 21 27.67 -40.14 18.95
N LYS A 22 26.88 -41.15 18.60
CA LYS A 22 26.60 -41.55 17.22
C LYS A 22 25.75 -40.46 16.56
N THR A 23 26.35 -39.67 15.69
CA THR A 23 25.64 -38.79 14.76
C THR A 23 25.40 -39.55 13.46
N GLU A 24 24.12 -39.84 13.21
CA GLU A 24 23.60 -40.44 11.99
C GLU A 24 23.75 -39.43 10.84
N THR A 25 24.68 -39.71 9.93
CA THR A 25 24.95 -38.86 8.76
C THR A 25 24.07 -39.37 7.60
N ARG A 26 22.93 -38.71 7.36
CA ARG A 26 22.18 -38.91 6.10
C ARG A 26 22.84 -38.10 4.99
N HIS A 27 23.52 -38.82 4.11
CA HIS A 27 23.88 -38.34 2.80
C HIS A 27 22.61 -38.10 1.96
N VAL A 28 22.40 -36.86 1.52
CA VAL A 28 21.58 -36.57 0.33
C VAL A 28 22.51 -35.95 -0.70
N LYS A 29 22.90 -36.80 -1.66
CA LYS A 29 23.47 -36.41 -2.97
C LYS A 29 22.29 -36.09 -3.88
N ILE A 30 22.17 -34.86 -4.37
CA ILE A 30 21.52 -34.51 -5.65
C ILE A 30 22.34 -33.32 -6.20
N ALA A 31 23.40 -33.62 -6.96
CA ALA A 31 23.44 -33.55 -8.42
C ALA A 31 23.37 -32.11 -8.97
N GLN A 32 24.56 -31.50 -9.10
CA GLN A 32 24.86 -30.55 -10.17
C GLN A 32 25.18 -31.38 -11.43
N ASP A 33 24.52 -31.09 -12.54
CA ASP A 33 25.16 -30.78 -13.82
C ASP A 33 24.13 -30.57 -14.94
N LEU A 34 24.34 -29.45 -15.64
CA LEU A 34 24.20 -29.24 -17.09
C LEU A 34 22.84 -29.52 -17.75
N ASN A 35 22.20 -28.48 -18.30
CA ASN A 35 22.14 -28.40 -19.76
C ASN A 35 21.94 -26.96 -20.27
N GLU A 36 22.92 -26.52 -21.04
CA GLU A 36 22.98 -25.31 -21.83
C GLU A 36 22.73 -25.77 -23.27
N ASN A 37 21.46 -25.82 -23.68
CA ASN A 37 21.04 -26.02 -25.07
C ASN A 37 19.52 -25.88 -25.15
N ASP A 38 19.05 -24.67 -25.46
CA ASP A 38 17.85 -24.41 -26.28
C ASP A 38 17.79 -22.91 -26.62
N ARG A 39 18.78 -22.45 -27.39
CA ARG A 39 18.58 -21.37 -28.36
C ARG A 39 18.44 -22.06 -29.71
N ILE A 40 17.32 -21.86 -30.41
CA ILE A 40 17.23 -21.56 -31.86
C ILE A 40 15.75 -21.56 -32.30
N LYS A 41 15.38 -20.46 -32.98
CA LYS A 41 14.26 -20.25 -33.93
C LYS A 41 12.82 -20.25 -33.41
N MET A 42 12.26 -19.05 -33.29
CA MET A 42 11.16 -18.54 -34.14
C MET A 42 11.37 -17.02 -34.28
N ASN A 43 11.96 -16.55 -35.38
CA ASN A 43 11.27 -15.98 -36.55
C ASN A 43 9.99 -15.20 -36.21
N GLY A 44 10.01 -13.94 -36.65
CA GLY A 44 9.07 -12.92 -36.26
C GLY A 44 7.69 -13.09 -36.86
N GLU A 45 6.73 -12.55 -36.11
CA GLU A 45 5.46 -12.07 -36.64
C GLU A 45 5.08 -10.83 -35.84
N HIS A 46 4.89 -9.73 -36.58
CA HIS A 46 4.26 -8.51 -36.12
C HIS A 46 2.86 -8.85 -35.62
N LEU A 47 2.62 -8.70 -34.31
CA LEU A 47 1.28 -8.77 -33.73
C LEU A 47 0.77 -7.35 -33.49
N ASP A 48 -0.06 -6.93 -34.44
CA ASP A 48 -0.92 -5.77 -34.48
C ASP A 48 -1.89 -5.78 -33.27
N ALA A 49 -1.67 -4.88 -32.32
CA ALA A 49 -2.44 -4.76 -31.08
C ALA A 49 -3.78 -4.01 -31.27
N SER A 50 -4.39 -4.10 -32.45
CA SER A 50 -5.71 -3.50 -32.76
C SER A 50 -6.88 -4.50 -32.80
N LYS A 51 -6.68 -5.77 -32.43
CA LYS A 51 -7.73 -6.81 -32.42
C LYS A 51 -7.74 -7.63 -31.14
N LEU A 52 -8.18 -7.04 -30.04
CA LEU A 52 -8.51 -7.80 -28.83
C LEU A 52 -9.68 -7.19 -28.04
N PHE A 53 -10.83 -7.04 -28.72
CA PHE A 53 -12.15 -7.00 -28.10
C PHE A 53 -13.23 -7.40 -29.13
N THR A 54 -13.29 -8.69 -29.45
CA THR A 54 -14.50 -9.30 -30.02
C THR A 54 -14.65 -10.69 -29.42
N LEU A 55 -15.38 -10.75 -28.31
CA LEU A 55 -15.93 -12.01 -27.80
C LEU A 55 -17.08 -12.45 -28.72
N PRO A 56 -17.14 -13.73 -29.11
CA PRO A 56 -18.23 -14.27 -29.91
C PRO A 56 -19.43 -14.51 -29.00
N LEU A 57 -20.51 -13.76 -29.23
CA LEU A 57 -21.84 -14.10 -28.73
C LEU A 57 -22.33 -15.34 -29.47
N HIS A 58 -21.99 -16.51 -28.94
CA HIS A 58 -22.49 -17.78 -29.44
C HIS A 58 -23.99 -17.88 -29.13
N HIS A 59 -24.74 -18.00 -30.23
CA HIS A 59 -26.14 -18.31 -30.34
C HIS A 59 -26.67 -19.32 -29.31
N TYR A 60 -27.66 -18.89 -28.53
CA TYR A 60 -28.70 -19.77 -27.99
C TYR A 60 -30.06 -19.24 -28.47
N TYR A 61 -30.37 -19.49 -29.74
CA TYR A 61 -31.70 -19.26 -30.32
C TYR A 61 -32.49 -20.56 -30.15
N HIS A 62 -33.29 -20.64 -29.10
CA HIS A 62 -34.36 -21.63 -29.04
C HIS A 62 -35.47 -21.17 -29.99
N ASN A 63 -35.60 -21.89 -31.10
CA ASN A 63 -36.75 -21.87 -31.99
C ASN A 63 -38.02 -22.17 -31.18
N HIS A 64 -38.81 -21.15 -30.89
CA HIS A 64 -40.24 -21.33 -30.67
C HIS A 64 -40.99 -20.91 -31.92
N SER A 65 -41.55 -21.93 -32.55
CA SER A 65 -42.45 -21.92 -33.68
C SER A 65 -43.52 -20.82 -33.61
N GLY A 66 -43.59 -20.02 -34.67
CA GLY A 66 -44.84 -19.67 -35.34
C GLY A 66 -45.92 -19.00 -34.49
N SER A 67 -45.74 -17.72 -34.18
CA SER A 67 -46.87 -16.79 -34.13
C SER A 67 -46.61 -15.65 -35.11
N LYS A 68 -47.49 -15.53 -36.11
CA LYS A 68 -47.52 -14.39 -37.01
C LYS A 68 -47.81 -13.15 -36.18
N PHE A 69 -46.80 -12.32 -35.93
CA PHE A 69 -47.00 -10.97 -35.41
C PHE A 69 -47.37 -10.05 -36.57
N ASP A 70 -48.65 -10.07 -36.93
CA ASP A 70 -49.29 -8.97 -37.65
C ASP A 70 -49.46 -7.79 -36.67
N THR A 71 -48.39 -7.06 -36.36
CA THR A 71 -48.51 -5.74 -35.74
C THR A 71 -48.37 -4.68 -36.82
N LEU A 72 -49.47 -4.43 -37.51
CA LEU A 72 -49.68 -3.17 -38.19
C LEU A 72 -49.37 -2.00 -37.23
N PRO A 73 -48.81 -0.87 -37.73
CA PRO A 73 -48.71 0.33 -36.93
C PRO A 73 -50.14 0.74 -36.54
N ARG A 74 -50.48 0.66 -35.25
CA ARG A 74 -51.73 1.23 -34.72
C ARG A 74 -51.82 2.65 -35.24
N SER A 75 -52.82 2.92 -36.07
CA SER A 75 -53.04 4.25 -36.60
C SER A 75 -53.08 5.25 -35.45
N ILE A 76 -52.58 6.47 -35.68
CA ILE A 76 -52.56 7.54 -34.67
C ILE A 76 -53.95 7.75 -34.04
N ASN A 77 -55.02 7.43 -34.78
CA ASN A 77 -56.40 7.46 -34.28
C ASN A 77 -56.72 6.38 -33.24
N GLU A 78 -56.13 5.18 -33.30
CA GLU A 78 -56.32 4.15 -32.27
C GLU A 78 -55.54 4.46 -30.99
N MET A 79 -54.33 5.02 -31.10
CA MET A 79 -53.60 5.53 -29.93
C MET A 79 -54.34 6.71 -29.29
N ALA A 80 -54.92 7.62 -30.10
CA ALA A 80 -55.72 8.73 -29.60
C ALA A 80 -57.01 8.28 -28.89
N LYS A 81 -57.63 7.17 -29.34
CA LYS A 81 -58.81 6.59 -28.71
C LYS A 81 -58.47 5.93 -27.36
N SER A 82 -57.37 5.19 -27.29
CA SER A 82 -56.83 4.63 -26.04
C SER A 82 -56.50 5.72 -25.01
N LEU A 83 -55.94 6.85 -25.46
CA LEU A 83 -55.65 8.01 -24.59
C LEU A 83 -56.92 8.78 -24.15
N ARG A 84 -58.04 8.70 -24.90
CA ARG A 84 -59.33 9.28 -24.46
C ARG A 84 -60.06 8.38 -23.46
N GLU A 85 -60.00 7.06 -23.63
CA GLU A 85 -60.57 6.11 -22.66
C GLU A 85 -59.81 6.14 -21.33
N SER A 86 -58.47 6.25 -21.37
CA SER A 86 -57.67 6.45 -20.17
C SER A 86 -57.98 7.79 -19.46
N ARG A 87 -58.36 8.83 -20.21
CA ARG A 87 -58.71 10.15 -19.65
C ARG A 87 -59.93 10.13 -18.71
N ASN A 88 -60.84 9.16 -18.87
CA ASN A 88 -61.98 8.99 -17.97
C ASN A 88 -61.64 8.17 -16.71
N ILE A 89 -60.58 7.36 -16.76
CA ILE A 89 -60.04 6.64 -15.58
C ILE A 89 -59.22 7.60 -14.71
N VAL A 90 -58.50 8.55 -15.34
CA VAL A 90 -57.67 9.54 -14.64
C VAL A 90 -58.49 10.51 -13.76
N ARG A 91 -59.76 10.78 -14.08
CA ARG A 91 -60.61 11.67 -13.25
C ARG A 91 -61.11 11.07 -11.93
N LYS A 92 -60.90 9.78 -11.68
CA LYS A 92 -61.25 9.12 -10.42
C LYS A 92 -60.05 8.80 -9.54
N ILE A 93 -58.86 9.31 -9.86
CA ILE A 93 -57.76 9.31 -8.90
C ILE A 93 -58.12 10.32 -7.82
N ASN A 94 -58.74 9.80 -6.76
CA ASN A 94 -59.16 10.56 -5.59
C ASN A 94 -57.93 11.28 -5.04
N TYR A 95 -57.99 12.60 -4.83
CA TYR A 95 -56.90 13.43 -4.28
C TYR A 95 -56.27 12.82 -3.01
N LYS A 96 -57.06 12.02 -2.28
CA LYS A 96 -56.62 11.19 -1.15
C LYS A 96 -55.47 10.21 -1.48
N HIS A 97 -55.49 9.54 -2.63
CA HIS A 97 -54.42 8.61 -3.03
C HIS A 97 -53.10 9.34 -3.32
N TYR A 98 -53.19 10.55 -3.91
CA TYR A 98 -52.01 11.36 -4.18
C TYR A 98 -51.31 11.79 -2.87
N TRP A 99 -52.09 12.21 -1.86
CA TRP A 99 -51.55 12.51 -0.53
C TRP A 99 -50.86 11.31 0.14
N ILE A 100 -51.48 10.12 0.06
CA ILE A 100 -50.89 8.89 0.60
C ILE A 100 -49.55 8.58 -0.09
N MET A 101 -49.50 8.70 -1.43
CA MET A 101 -48.27 8.47 -2.19
C MET A 101 -47.17 9.49 -1.86
N ILE A 102 -47.52 10.77 -1.67
CA ILE A 102 -46.57 11.81 -1.25
C ILE A 102 -46.00 11.51 0.13
N VAL A 103 -46.86 11.19 1.11
CA VAL A 103 -46.42 10.89 2.48
C VAL A 103 -45.52 9.66 2.50
N PHE A 104 -45.90 8.60 1.77
CA PHE A 104 -45.07 7.40 1.65
C PHE A 104 -43.70 7.70 1.02
N PHE A 105 -43.67 8.47 -0.07
CA PHE A 105 -42.41 8.87 -0.71
C PHE A 105 -41.55 9.73 0.23
N ALA A 106 -42.14 10.68 0.94
CA ALA A 106 -41.43 11.49 1.93
C ALA A 106 -40.84 10.62 3.06
N CYS A 107 -41.59 9.64 3.57
CA CYS A 107 -41.10 8.68 4.56
C CYS A 107 -39.94 7.83 4.01
N LEU A 108 -40.00 7.38 2.75
CA LEU A 108 -38.90 6.64 2.12
C LEU A 108 -37.64 7.50 1.95
N VAL A 109 -37.79 8.75 1.54
CA VAL A 109 -36.65 9.70 1.43
C VAL A 109 -36.05 9.97 2.81
N LEU A 110 -36.87 10.20 3.84
CA LEU A 110 -36.39 10.40 5.21
C LEU A 110 -35.69 9.15 5.76
N LEU A 111 -36.20 7.95 5.46
CA LEU A 111 -35.56 6.69 5.83
C LEU A 111 -34.20 6.53 5.12
N MET A 112 -34.13 6.83 3.82
CA MET A 112 -32.86 6.83 3.08
C MET A 112 -31.85 7.82 3.66
N VAL A 113 -32.27 9.05 3.97
CA VAL A 113 -31.42 10.06 4.61
C VAL A 113 -30.99 9.60 6.01
N TYR A 114 -31.87 8.97 6.78
CA TYR A 114 -31.54 8.41 8.09
C TYR A 114 -30.50 7.29 7.99
N LEU A 115 -30.65 6.38 7.02
CA LEU A 115 -29.70 5.29 6.77
C LEU A 115 -28.35 5.84 6.31
N LEU A 116 -28.33 6.79 5.36
CA LEU A 116 -27.11 7.48 4.92
C LEU A 116 -26.43 8.24 6.08
N HIS A 117 -27.22 8.85 6.96
CA HIS A 117 -26.69 9.56 8.12
C HIS A 117 -26.15 8.60 9.19
N GLN A 118 -26.76 7.43 9.38
CA GLN A 118 -26.20 6.39 10.22
C GLN A 118 -24.89 5.84 9.66
N ASP A 119 -24.79 5.66 8.34
CA ASP A 119 -23.55 5.26 7.68
C ASP A 119 -22.46 6.32 7.85
N ALA A 120 -22.80 7.60 7.74
CA ALA A 120 -21.85 8.70 7.98
C ALA A 120 -21.34 8.77 9.43
N ARG A 121 -22.11 8.29 10.42
CA ARG A 121 -21.71 8.25 11.83
C ARG A 121 -20.86 7.02 12.21
N LYS A 122 -20.60 6.07 11.29
CA LYS A 122 -19.87 4.83 11.61
C LYS A 122 -18.40 5.03 11.96
N CYS A 123 -17.80 6.15 11.56
CA CYS A 123 -16.43 6.44 11.95
C CYS A 123 -16.39 7.13 13.32
N THR A 124 -16.25 6.33 14.38
CA THR A 124 -15.97 6.85 15.73
C THR A 124 -14.47 7.04 15.99
N ILE A 125 -13.62 6.72 15.01
CA ILE A 125 -12.16 6.81 15.13
C ILE A 125 -11.77 8.23 14.72
N ASP A 126 -11.21 8.99 15.64
CA ASP A 126 -10.68 10.31 15.33
C ASP A 126 -9.46 10.22 14.40
N PRO A 127 -9.18 11.27 13.61
CA PRO A 127 -8.08 11.25 12.66
C PRO A 127 -6.69 11.04 13.28
N GLU A 128 -6.47 11.48 14.53
CA GLU A 128 -5.18 11.32 15.21
C GLU A 128 -4.94 9.86 15.59
N THR A 129 -5.97 9.18 16.10
CA THR A 129 -5.94 7.74 16.37
C THR A 129 -5.67 6.96 15.09
N ALA A 130 -6.38 7.28 14.00
CA ALA A 130 -6.13 6.65 12.71
C ALA A 130 -4.66 6.84 12.30
N ASN A 131 -4.14 8.07 12.40
CA ASN A 131 -2.75 8.39 12.07
C ASN A 131 -1.75 7.61 12.93
N ALA A 132 -1.99 7.50 14.24
CA ALA A 132 -1.15 6.71 15.14
C ALA A 132 -1.10 5.24 14.71
N CYS A 133 -2.23 4.68 14.29
CA CYS A 133 -2.30 3.29 13.82
C CYS A 133 -1.51 3.05 12.53
N PHE A 134 -1.52 4.00 11.58
CA PHE A 134 -0.75 3.86 10.35
C PHE A 134 0.73 4.19 10.50
N LYS A 135 1.06 5.17 11.34
CA LYS A 135 2.44 5.51 11.67
C LYS A 135 3.18 4.29 12.23
N GLN A 136 2.50 3.50 13.06
CA GLN A 136 3.08 2.25 13.55
C GLN A 136 3.14 1.14 12.49
N LEU A 137 2.56 1.24 11.31
CA LEU A 137 2.67 0.19 10.27
C LEU A 137 3.85 0.39 9.33
N THR A 138 4.69 1.36 9.60
CA THR A 138 5.88 1.62 8.81
C THR A 138 7.02 0.76 9.35
N ILE A 139 7.74 0.11 8.44
CA ILE A 139 8.90 -0.70 8.80
C ILE A 139 10.12 0.21 9.04
N LEU A 140 10.15 1.39 8.40
CA LEU A 140 11.34 2.24 8.28
C LEU A 140 11.19 3.63 8.91
N SER A 141 10.11 3.99 9.60
CA SER A 141 10.03 5.34 10.22
C SER A 141 10.26 5.35 11.72
N GLU A 142 10.51 4.18 12.33
CA GLU A 142 10.77 4.02 13.76
C GLU A 142 12.18 3.49 14.03
N PHE A 143 13.16 4.00 13.29
CA PHE A 143 14.57 3.64 13.46
C PHE A 143 15.11 3.91 14.86
N ASP A 144 14.56 4.93 15.52
CA ASP A 144 14.83 5.31 16.91
C ASP A 144 14.24 4.34 17.94
N ARG A 145 13.37 3.41 17.53
CA ARG A 145 12.63 2.49 18.43
C ARG A 145 12.87 1.01 18.12
N TYR A 146 13.94 0.68 17.41
CA TYR A 146 14.27 -0.73 17.23
C TYR A 146 14.52 -1.40 18.59
N PRO A 147 13.94 -2.59 18.83
CA PRO A 147 14.09 -3.26 20.11
C PRO A 147 15.52 -3.76 20.30
N GLN A 148 16.09 -3.49 21.48
CA GLN A 148 17.42 -3.93 21.91
C GLN A 148 17.36 -5.11 22.88
N THR A 149 16.17 -5.38 23.44
CA THR A 149 15.95 -6.52 24.34
C THR A 149 14.75 -7.34 23.86
N ASN A 150 14.71 -8.61 24.26
CA ASN A 150 13.54 -9.46 24.00
C ASN A 150 12.25 -8.85 24.55
N LYS A 151 12.28 -8.20 25.72
CA LYS A 151 11.11 -7.54 26.29
C LYS A 151 10.63 -6.38 25.41
N GLN A 152 11.54 -5.56 24.90
CA GLN A 152 11.19 -4.49 23.95
C GLN A 152 10.67 -5.07 22.63
N LEU A 153 11.18 -6.21 22.19
CA LEU A 153 10.67 -6.87 20.99
C LEU A 153 9.24 -7.41 21.18
N ASP A 154 8.91 -7.92 22.37
CA ASP A 154 7.53 -8.33 22.68
C ASP A 154 6.58 -7.13 22.64
N GLN A 155 6.99 -5.99 23.21
CA GLN A 155 6.24 -4.74 23.15
C GLN A 155 6.06 -4.26 21.70
N TYR A 156 7.15 -4.25 20.92
CA TYR A 156 7.12 -3.93 19.50
C TYR A 156 6.12 -4.80 18.75
N CYS A 157 6.17 -6.12 18.95
CA CYS A 157 5.25 -7.07 18.34
C CYS A 157 3.78 -6.83 18.72
N GLU A 158 3.52 -6.51 19.99
CA GLU A 158 2.18 -6.19 20.48
C GLU A 158 1.63 -4.90 19.87
N GLU A 159 2.42 -3.82 19.86
CA GLU A 159 2.05 -2.52 19.31
C GLU A 159 1.76 -2.62 17.81
N LYS A 160 2.66 -3.23 17.03
CA LYS A 160 2.45 -3.45 15.59
C LYS A 160 1.20 -4.28 15.33
N THR A 161 0.95 -5.33 16.12
CA THR A 161 -0.27 -6.15 15.99
C THR A 161 -1.54 -5.36 16.28
N LYS A 162 -1.53 -4.51 17.32
CA LYS A 162 -2.65 -3.60 17.63
C LYS A 162 -2.87 -2.61 16.49
N SER A 163 -1.82 -2.08 15.90
CA SER A 163 -1.89 -1.15 14.78
C SER A 163 -2.42 -1.76 13.49
N ILE A 164 -2.10 -3.04 13.20
CA ILE A 164 -2.73 -3.77 12.08
C ILE A 164 -4.25 -3.89 12.31
N LYS A 165 -4.67 -4.21 13.54
CA LYS A 165 -6.11 -4.33 13.86
C LYS A 165 -6.82 -2.98 13.80
N CYS A 166 -6.19 -1.94 14.33
CA CYS A 166 -6.72 -0.58 14.33
C CYS A 166 -6.88 -0.04 12.90
N SER A 167 -5.81 -0.08 12.11
CA SER A 167 -5.84 0.34 10.70
C SER A 167 -6.92 -0.40 9.91
N ARG A 168 -7.05 -1.72 10.10
CA ARG A 168 -8.09 -2.51 9.44
C ARG A 168 -9.49 -2.06 9.84
N THR A 169 -9.73 -1.85 11.13
CA THR A 169 -11.02 -1.36 11.62
C THR A 169 -11.33 0.03 11.06
N PHE A 170 -10.33 0.90 10.97
CA PHE A 170 -10.45 2.22 10.35
C PHE A 170 -10.85 2.12 8.88
N VAL A 171 -10.10 1.37 8.06
CA VAL A 171 -10.43 1.24 6.63
C VAL A 171 -11.80 0.59 6.43
N GLU A 172 -12.18 -0.42 7.24
CA GLU A 172 -13.49 -1.09 7.13
C GLU A 172 -14.69 -0.21 7.52
N ARG A 173 -14.51 0.72 8.47
CA ARG A 173 -15.62 1.48 9.06
C ARG A 173 -15.67 2.94 8.66
N CYS A 174 -14.51 3.52 8.33
CA CYS A 174 -14.34 4.95 8.13
C CYS A 174 -14.07 5.34 6.69
N MET A 175 -13.55 4.42 5.88
CA MET A 175 -13.25 4.71 4.49
C MET A 175 -14.27 4.05 3.59
N ASP A 176 -14.90 4.86 2.74
CA ASP A 176 -15.67 4.36 1.60
C ASP A 176 -14.69 3.94 0.49
N VAL A 177 -14.06 2.77 0.66
CA VAL A 177 -13.10 2.22 -0.30
C VAL A 177 -13.83 1.35 -1.31
N ASP A 178 -13.48 1.50 -2.59
CA ASP A 178 -13.92 0.55 -3.59
C ASP A 178 -13.35 -0.86 -3.30
N ARG A 179 -13.90 -1.87 -3.98
CA ARG A 179 -13.51 -3.27 -3.77
C ARG A 179 -12.03 -3.53 -4.08
N GLN A 180 -11.45 -2.81 -5.03
CA GLN A 180 -10.06 -2.97 -5.46
C GLN A 180 -9.10 -2.36 -4.42
N GLN A 181 -9.36 -1.13 -3.97
CA GLN A 181 -8.63 -0.48 -2.89
C GLN A 181 -8.67 -1.31 -1.60
N TRP A 182 -9.84 -1.86 -1.27
CA TRP A 182 -10.00 -2.74 -0.13
C TRP A 182 -9.17 -4.03 -0.27
N SER A 183 -9.12 -4.61 -1.48
CA SER A 183 -8.28 -5.77 -1.78
C SER A 183 -6.79 -5.47 -1.61
N PHE A 184 -6.35 -4.32 -2.12
CA PHE A 184 -4.99 -3.81 -1.94
C PHE A 184 -4.64 -3.66 -0.45
N PHE A 185 -5.48 -2.98 0.32
CA PHE A 185 -5.25 -2.82 1.77
C PHE A 185 -5.23 -4.16 2.51
N ARG A 186 -6.16 -5.06 2.20
CA ARG A 186 -6.21 -6.38 2.82
C ARG A 186 -4.93 -7.18 2.54
N ASN A 187 -4.43 -7.14 1.31
CA ASN A 187 -3.20 -7.81 0.94
C ASN A 187 -1.99 -7.20 1.66
N TYR A 188 -1.92 -5.87 1.74
CA TYR A 188 -0.88 -5.16 2.51
C TYR A 188 -0.89 -5.59 3.98
N ALA A 189 -2.04 -5.49 4.65
CA ALA A 189 -2.20 -5.86 6.05
C ALA A 189 -1.87 -7.34 6.31
N LYS A 190 -2.24 -8.23 5.39
CA LYS A 190 -1.90 -9.66 5.45
C LYS A 190 -0.40 -9.89 5.31
N ASN A 191 0.25 -9.28 4.33
CA ASN A 191 1.70 -9.41 4.11
C ASN A 191 2.48 -8.87 5.30
N PHE A 192 2.08 -7.70 5.81
CA PHE A 192 2.68 -7.10 7.00
C PHE A 192 2.50 -7.98 8.24
N LYS A 193 1.30 -8.57 8.43
CA LYS A 193 1.05 -9.53 9.53
C LYS A 193 1.95 -10.76 9.43
N ASN A 194 2.04 -11.39 8.26
CA ASN A 194 2.89 -12.57 8.05
C ASN A 194 4.37 -12.24 8.34
N LEU A 195 4.82 -11.07 7.91
CA LEU A 195 6.16 -10.56 8.15
C LEU A 195 6.43 -10.32 9.66
N LEU A 196 5.43 -9.84 10.39
CA LEU A 196 5.50 -9.64 11.84
C LEU A 196 5.51 -11.00 12.57
N GLU A 197 4.65 -11.95 12.18
CA GLU A 197 4.60 -13.30 12.75
C GLU A 197 5.95 -14.02 12.64
N LYS A 198 6.67 -13.87 11.51
CA LYS A 198 8.05 -14.36 11.34
C LYS A 198 8.97 -13.88 12.47
N ILE A 199 9.00 -12.58 12.77
CA ILE A 199 9.86 -12.05 13.85
C ILE A 199 9.36 -12.46 15.22
N CYS A 200 8.05 -12.33 15.45
CA CYS A 200 7.49 -12.35 16.79
C CYS A 200 7.37 -13.77 17.34
N ILE A 201 7.17 -14.77 16.47
CA ILE A 201 6.90 -16.16 16.86
C ILE A 201 8.11 -17.05 16.64
N HIS A 202 8.79 -16.94 15.50
CA HIS A 202 9.85 -17.89 15.14
C HIS A 202 11.17 -17.51 15.82
N ARG A 203 11.65 -18.36 16.75
CA ARG A 203 12.85 -18.10 17.57
C ARG A 203 14.09 -17.74 16.75
N SER A 204 14.33 -18.40 15.61
CA SER A 204 15.48 -18.12 14.74
C SER A 204 15.41 -16.75 14.10
N ASP A 205 14.24 -16.35 13.61
CA ASP A 205 14.04 -15.06 12.94
C ASP A 205 13.98 -13.92 13.95
N ARG A 206 13.45 -14.21 15.15
CA ARG A 206 13.50 -13.32 16.30
C ARG A 206 14.93 -12.96 16.67
N GLN A 207 15.82 -13.95 16.81
CA GLN A 207 17.23 -13.71 17.14
C GLN A 207 17.92 -12.91 16.03
N LYS A 208 17.74 -13.31 14.76
CA LYS A 208 18.29 -12.55 13.63
C LYS A 208 17.84 -11.10 13.65
N PHE A 209 16.56 -10.83 13.92
CA PHE A 209 16.04 -9.47 14.00
C PHE A 209 16.72 -8.66 15.13
N MET A 210 16.98 -9.28 16.28
CA MET A 210 17.72 -8.64 17.38
C MET A 210 19.18 -8.37 17.01
N ASP A 211 19.83 -9.28 16.30
CA ASP A 211 21.21 -9.09 15.84
C ASP A 211 21.26 -7.95 14.79
N TYR A 212 20.20 -7.81 14.00
CA TYR A 212 20.08 -6.78 12.97
C TYR A 212 19.72 -5.42 13.53
N SER A 213 18.90 -5.36 14.59
CA SER A 213 18.52 -4.11 15.24
C SER A 213 19.74 -3.37 15.77
N GLU A 214 20.70 -4.07 16.38
CA GLU A 214 21.95 -3.48 16.85
C GLU A 214 22.72 -2.80 15.72
N CYS A 215 22.82 -3.43 14.53
CA CYS A 215 23.45 -2.79 13.37
C CYS A 215 22.68 -1.54 12.89
N LEU A 216 21.36 -1.63 12.84
CA LEU A 216 20.52 -0.57 12.28
C LEU A 216 20.41 0.67 13.18
N MET A 217 20.80 0.54 14.45
CA MET A 217 20.83 1.65 15.40
C MET A 217 21.99 2.63 15.22
N ASN A 218 22.82 2.47 14.17
CA ASN A 218 23.83 3.45 13.83
C ASN A 218 23.19 4.79 13.42
N ASN A 219 23.42 5.86 14.18
CA ASN A 219 22.86 7.19 13.94
C ASN A 219 23.00 7.68 12.48
N LYS A 220 24.11 7.38 11.79
CA LYS A 220 24.30 7.76 10.38
C LYS A 220 23.38 7.00 9.43
N VAL A 221 23.13 5.72 9.72
CA VAL A 221 22.20 4.88 8.95
C VAL A 221 20.78 5.39 9.18
N ILE A 222 20.40 5.60 10.44
CA ILE A 222 19.09 6.16 10.82
C ILE A 222 18.83 7.48 10.10
N GLU A 223 19.78 8.41 10.13
CA GLU A 223 19.66 9.72 9.49
C GLU A 223 19.45 9.59 7.98
N LYS A 224 20.24 8.76 7.29
CA LYS A 224 20.09 8.55 5.85
C LYS A 224 18.74 7.93 5.49
N PHE A 225 18.30 6.92 6.22
CA PHE A 225 17.01 6.28 5.98
C PHE A 225 15.85 7.23 6.27
N SER A 226 15.93 7.98 7.37
CA SER A 226 14.96 9.01 7.73
C SER A 226 14.85 10.06 6.63
N ASN A 227 15.98 10.57 6.12
CA ASN A 227 16.00 11.51 5.00
C ASN A 227 15.35 10.94 3.73
N CYS A 228 15.62 9.68 3.37
CA CYS A 228 14.95 9.03 2.24
C CYS A 228 13.43 8.93 2.43
N ASN A 229 13.00 8.65 3.66
CA ASN A 229 11.59 8.54 4.00
C ASN A 229 10.89 9.92 4.00
N ASP A 230 11.52 10.95 4.56
CA ASP A 230 11.05 12.34 4.52
C ASP A 230 10.91 12.84 3.09
N GLN A 231 11.89 12.59 2.22
CA GLN A 231 11.83 12.97 0.81
C GLN A 231 10.68 12.27 0.08
N PHE A 232 10.48 10.97 0.34
CA PHE A 232 9.37 10.22 -0.20
C PHE A 232 8.02 10.80 0.26
N HIS A 233 7.88 11.07 1.55
CA HIS A 233 6.67 11.65 2.13
C HIS A 233 6.33 13.01 1.53
N ASN A 234 7.32 13.91 1.46
CA ASN A 234 7.16 15.24 0.89
C ASN A 234 6.74 15.18 -0.59
N ARG A 235 7.27 14.20 -1.35
CA ARG A 235 6.85 13.98 -2.74
C ARG A 235 5.42 13.48 -2.82
N LEU A 236 5.00 12.54 -1.98
CA LEU A 236 3.61 12.07 -1.97
C LEU A 236 2.62 13.20 -1.63
N ILE A 237 2.95 14.07 -0.67
CA ILE A 237 2.15 15.26 -0.36
C ILE A 237 2.06 16.17 -1.60
N ASN A 238 3.20 16.46 -2.23
CA ASN A 238 3.24 17.29 -3.43
C ASN A 238 2.39 16.69 -4.56
N ILE A 239 2.51 15.38 -4.79
CA ILE A 239 1.75 14.63 -5.78
C ILE A 239 0.25 14.76 -5.54
N ALA A 240 -0.19 14.53 -4.30
CA ALA A 240 -1.60 14.60 -3.93
C ALA A 240 -2.18 16.02 -4.06
N GLN A 241 -1.37 17.06 -3.83
CA GLN A 241 -1.82 18.45 -3.83
C GLN A 241 -1.83 19.09 -5.23
N ARG A 242 -0.90 18.72 -6.12
CA ARG A 242 -0.65 19.48 -7.35
C ARG A 242 -1.05 18.76 -8.63
N PHE A 243 -1.08 17.43 -8.62
CA PHE A 243 -1.31 16.65 -9.82
C PHE A 243 -2.76 16.23 -9.93
N ASP A 244 -3.23 16.17 -11.17
CA ASP A 244 -4.49 15.58 -11.58
C ASP A 244 -4.47 14.06 -11.41
N ILE A 245 -5.66 13.47 -11.34
CA ILE A 245 -5.84 12.06 -10.99
C ILE A 245 -5.03 11.12 -11.90
N ASP A 246 -4.94 11.44 -13.19
CA ASP A 246 -4.25 10.64 -14.21
C ASP A 246 -2.73 10.59 -13.97
N ASN A 247 -2.15 11.67 -13.44
CA ASN A 247 -0.72 11.75 -13.18
C ASN A 247 -0.32 11.29 -11.77
N ARG A 248 -1.27 11.19 -10.83
CA ARG A 248 -0.89 10.87 -9.44
C ARG A 248 -0.40 9.45 -9.23
N ILE A 249 -1.03 8.45 -9.84
CA ILE A 249 -0.59 7.05 -9.70
C ILE A 249 0.80 6.85 -10.33
N PRO A 250 1.04 7.24 -11.61
CA PRO A 250 2.38 7.20 -12.19
C PRO A 250 3.44 7.91 -11.35
N SER A 251 3.12 9.12 -10.89
CA SER A 251 4.00 9.93 -10.07
C SER A 251 4.34 9.26 -8.73
N ALA A 252 3.35 8.68 -8.06
CA ALA A 252 3.54 7.98 -6.79
C ALA A 252 4.39 6.72 -6.99
N CYS A 253 4.17 5.95 -8.07
CA CYS A 253 5.00 4.82 -8.44
C CYS A 253 6.47 5.23 -8.61
N CYS A 254 6.72 6.34 -9.29
CA CYS A 254 8.06 6.88 -9.48
C CYS A 254 8.68 7.42 -8.20
N ALA A 255 7.90 8.07 -7.34
CA ALA A 255 8.36 8.50 -6.03
C ALA A 255 8.81 7.30 -5.18
N PHE A 256 8.09 6.17 -5.26
CA PHE A 256 8.48 4.94 -4.57
C PHE A 256 9.79 4.35 -5.12
N ASN A 257 9.94 4.25 -6.44
CA ASN A 257 11.21 3.79 -7.03
C ASN A 257 12.39 4.68 -6.63
N HIS A 258 12.20 6.00 -6.60
CA HIS A 258 13.24 6.91 -6.14
C HIS A 258 13.55 6.74 -4.65
N ARG A 259 12.55 6.42 -3.82
CA ARG A 259 12.82 6.05 -2.42
C ARG A 259 13.67 4.78 -2.33
N MET A 260 13.34 3.75 -3.12
CA MET A 260 14.11 2.50 -3.16
C MET A 260 15.55 2.73 -3.59
N ASP A 261 15.77 3.62 -4.55
CA ASP A 261 17.10 4.04 -5.00
C ASP A 261 17.86 4.81 -3.91
N CYS A 262 17.18 5.75 -3.24
CA CYS A 262 17.73 6.50 -2.10
C CYS A 262 18.17 5.55 -0.97
N LEU A 263 17.41 4.50 -0.70
CA LEU A 263 17.74 3.49 0.31
C LEU A 263 18.88 2.55 -0.11
N ARG A 264 19.20 2.46 -1.41
CA ARG A 264 20.20 1.51 -1.92
C ARG A 264 21.61 1.81 -1.41
N GLU A 265 22.05 3.08 -1.46
CA GLU A 265 23.38 3.46 -0.97
C GLU A 265 23.56 3.24 0.54
N PRO A 266 22.63 3.70 1.41
CA PRO A 266 22.70 3.43 2.84
C PRO A 266 22.74 1.94 3.16
N ILE A 267 21.93 1.12 2.48
CA ILE A 267 21.91 -0.34 2.65
C ILE A 267 23.22 -0.97 2.18
N ALA A 268 23.73 -0.57 1.01
CA ALA A 268 24.96 -1.09 0.44
C ALA A 268 26.17 -0.80 1.35
N ASN A 269 26.18 0.37 1.99
CA ASN A 269 27.23 0.85 2.87
C ASN A 269 27.09 0.40 4.33
N LEU A 270 26.10 -0.44 4.65
CA LEU A 270 26.06 -1.13 5.93
C LEU A 270 27.31 -2.00 6.08
N THR A 271 28.09 -1.71 7.12
CA THR A 271 29.33 -2.44 7.46
C THR A 271 29.07 -3.74 8.21
N CYS A 272 27.82 -4.05 8.50
CA CYS A 272 27.41 -5.30 9.13
C CYS A 272 27.14 -6.43 8.11
N TYR A 273 26.65 -7.56 8.62
CA TYR A 273 26.38 -8.80 7.87
C TYR A 273 25.66 -8.56 6.54
N ASN A 274 26.11 -9.20 5.47
CA ASN A 274 25.49 -9.09 4.13
C ASN A 274 24.02 -9.53 4.14
N GLU A 275 23.68 -10.48 5.02
CA GLU A 275 22.34 -10.98 5.27
C GLU A 275 21.37 -9.87 5.70
N ILE A 276 21.84 -8.81 6.37
CA ILE A 276 21.02 -7.65 6.76
C ILE A 276 20.54 -6.88 5.53
N LYS A 277 21.39 -6.75 4.51
CA LYS A 277 21.06 -6.02 3.28
C LYS A 277 19.92 -6.73 2.54
N ILE A 278 20.01 -8.06 2.46
CA ILE A 278 18.96 -8.92 1.89
C ILE A 278 17.70 -8.80 2.74
N PHE A 279 17.82 -8.93 4.06
CA PHE A 279 16.69 -8.82 4.98
C PHE A 279 15.92 -7.51 4.83
N ILE A 280 16.59 -6.36 4.80
CA ILE A 280 15.93 -5.05 4.64
C ILE A 280 15.28 -4.95 3.26
N SER A 281 15.97 -5.38 2.21
CA SER A 281 15.44 -5.34 0.85
C SER A 281 14.18 -6.19 0.70
N ASP A 282 14.22 -7.42 1.23
CA ASP A 282 13.10 -8.35 1.24
C ASP A 282 11.95 -7.82 2.08
N ARG A 283 12.22 -7.20 3.24
CA ARG A 283 11.18 -6.56 4.06
C ARG A 283 10.39 -5.52 3.29
N ILE A 284 11.09 -4.63 2.59
CA ILE A 284 10.46 -3.56 1.85
C ILE A 284 9.68 -4.17 0.68
N LYS A 285 10.30 -5.05 -0.10
CA LYS A 285 9.67 -5.71 -1.26
C LYS A 285 8.51 -6.61 -0.88
N ASP A 286 8.60 -7.46 0.13
CA ASP A 286 7.53 -8.38 0.51
C ASP A 286 6.30 -7.65 1.06
N SER A 287 6.52 -6.51 1.74
CA SER A 287 5.42 -5.75 2.34
C SER A 287 4.52 -5.08 1.30
N VAL A 288 5.09 -4.60 0.19
CA VAL A 288 4.33 -3.83 -0.83
C VAL A 288 4.44 -4.38 -2.25
N GLY A 289 5.36 -5.28 -2.54
CA GLY A 289 5.81 -5.66 -3.89
C GLY A 289 4.69 -6.19 -4.77
N GLY A 290 3.89 -7.15 -4.29
CA GLY A 290 2.77 -7.65 -5.10
C GLY A 290 1.71 -6.60 -5.42
N ILE A 291 1.55 -5.58 -4.58
CA ILE A 291 0.61 -4.48 -4.84
C ILE A 291 1.27 -3.43 -5.74
N PHE A 292 2.52 -3.12 -5.48
CA PHE A 292 3.32 -2.21 -6.28
C PHE A 292 3.42 -2.70 -7.73
N GLU A 293 3.74 -3.97 -7.96
CA GLU A 293 3.77 -4.57 -9.29
C GLU A 293 2.40 -4.53 -9.97
N SER A 294 1.32 -4.74 -9.22
CA SER A 294 -0.05 -4.68 -9.75
C SER A 294 -0.51 -3.27 -10.15
N ILE A 295 -0.01 -2.22 -9.47
CA ILE A 295 -0.42 -0.83 -9.71
C ILE A 295 0.53 -0.14 -10.70
N CYS A 296 1.83 -0.37 -10.55
CA CYS A 296 2.89 0.34 -11.27
C CYS A 296 3.41 -0.43 -12.48
N GLY A 297 3.16 -1.74 -12.56
CA GLY A 297 3.56 -2.57 -13.68
C GLY A 297 2.71 -2.34 -14.94
N PRO A 298 3.29 -2.44 -16.14
CA PRO A 298 4.70 -2.72 -16.44
C PRO A 298 5.59 -1.45 -16.57
N ASN A 299 4.98 -0.26 -16.52
CA ASN A 299 5.60 0.98 -16.99
C ASN A 299 6.38 1.77 -15.94
N TYR A 300 6.25 1.44 -14.66
CA TYR A 300 6.82 2.25 -13.56
C TYR A 300 7.47 1.36 -12.49
N LEU A 301 8.19 0.31 -12.88
CA LEU A 301 8.88 -0.61 -11.97
C LEU A 301 10.36 -0.25 -11.72
N SER A 302 10.90 0.74 -12.44
CA SER A 302 12.25 1.27 -12.24
C SER A 302 12.31 2.77 -12.45
N ILE A 303 13.40 3.41 -12.02
CA ILE A 303 13.66 4.84 -12.29
C ILE A 303 13.74 5.11 -13.79
N ASP A 304 14.44 4.26 -14.54
CA ASP A 304 14.60 4.44 -15.99
C ASP A 304 13.24 4.37 -16.70
N GLN A 305 12.40 3.39 -16.32
CA GLN A 305 11.04 3.29 -16.85
C GLN A 305 10.21 4.53 -16.48
N CYS A 306 10.36 5.03 -15.26
CA CYS A 306 9.72 6.26 -14.83
C CYS A 306 10.15 7.49 -15.62
N GLN A 307 11.45 7.65 -15.90
CA GLN A 307 11.95 8.76 -16.72
C GLN A 307 11.42 8.70 -18.15
N ASN A 308 11.25 7.49 -18.70
CA ASN A 308 10.80 7.30 -20.07
C ASN A 308 9.27 7.41 -20.23
N ASN A 309 8.50 7.06 -19.20
CA ASN A 309 7.04 6.92 -19.28
C ASN A 309 6.26 8.00 -18.52
N LEU A 310 6.91 8.79 -17.67
CA LEU A 310 6.28 9.93 -17.00
C LEU A 310 6.51 11.19 -17.83
N ASP A 311 5.48 12.04 -17.93
CA ASP A 311 5.62 13.33 -18.62
C ASP A 311 6.80 14.13 -18.05
N GLU A 312 7.61 14.72 -18.94
CA GLU A 312 8.87 15.39 -18.56
C GLU A 312 8.63 16.55 -17.59
N LYS A 313 7.52 17.30 -17.76
CA LYS A 313 7.16 18.40 -16.87
C LYS A 313 6.80 17.87 -15.49
N VAL A 314 6.01 16.80 -15.43
CA VAL A 314 5.65 16.10 -14.18
C VAL A 314 6.90 15.59 -13.46
N TRP A 315 7.80 14.92 -14.18
CA TRP A 315 9.07 14.44 -13.66
C TRP A 315 9.92 15.57 -13.06
N ASN A 316 10.09 16.65 -13.80
CA ASN A 316 10.89 17.79 -13.37
C ASN A 316 10.31 18.49 -12.13
N GLU A 317 8.99 18.59 -12.02
CA GLU A 317 8.34 19.18 -10.85
C GLU A 317 8.54 18.32 -9.59
N ILE A 318 8.46 16.99 -9.69
CA ILE A 318 8.56 16.09 -8.54
C ILE A 318 10.02 15.88 -8.10
N PHE A 319 10.94 15.76 -9.04
CA PHE A 319 12.30 15.27 -8.77
C PHE A 319 13.39 16.33 -8.89
N VAL A 320 13.22 17.34 -9.74
CA VAL A 320 14.25 18.37 -9.99
C VAL A 320 14.00 19.63 -9.16
N GLN A 321 12.78 20.17 -9.20
CA GLN A 321 12.45 21.43 -8.51
C GLN A 321 12.29 21.30 -6.99
N SER A 322 11.94 20.11 -6.49
CA SER A 322 11.76 19.88 -5.04
C SER A 322 13.03 20.10 -4.23
N ILE A 323 14.21 19.93 -4.84
CA ILE A 323 15.51 20.08 -4.17
C ILE A 323 15.82 21.55 -3.87
N SER A 324 15.44 22.46 -4.78
CA SER A 324 15.68 23.90 -4.61
C SER A 324 14.75 24.53 -3.56
N ASN A 325 13.47 24.15 -3.55
CA ASN A 325 12.45 24.82 -2.72
C ASN A 325 12.38 24.31 -1.28
N ASN A 326 12.73 23.03 -1.03
CA ASN A 326 12.64 22.46 0.32
C ASN A 326 13.68 23.03 1.28
N THR A 327 14.85 23.43 0.81
CA THR A 327 15.88 24.04 1.65
C THR A 327 15.41 25.40 2.21
N SER A 328 14.83 26.26 1.36
CA SER A 328 14.29 27.55 1.81
C SER A 328 13.03 27.41 2.66
N LYS A 329 12.08 26.53 2.30
CA LYS A 329 10.86 26.34 3.10
C LYS A 329 11.10 25.66 4.44
N ARG A 330 12.07 24.74 4.55
CA ARG A 330 12.43 24.11 5.83
C ARG A 330 13.07 25.11 6.79
N ILE A 331 13.90 26.02 6.27
CA ILE A 331 14.46 27.14 7.06
C ILE A 331 13.33 28.05 7.55
N GLU A 332 12.38 28.40 6.69
CA GLU A 332 11.24 29.24 7.06
C GLU A 332 10.30 28.55 8.07
N LEU A 333 9.98 27.27 7.88
CA LEU A 333 9.11 26.52 8.78
C LEU A 333 9.76 26.31 10.15
N ASN A 334 11.06 25.99 10.20
CA ASN A 334 11.78 25.86 11.45
C ASN A 334 11.84 27.21 12.19
N SER A 335 12.03 28.33 11.48
CA SER A 335 11.97 29.66 12.09
C SER A 335 10.58 30.01 12.66
N LYS A 336 9.50 29.54 12.01
CA LYS A 336 8.11 29.74 12.48
C LYS A 336 7.74 28.83 13.66
N ILE A 337 8.30 27.63 13.72
CA ILE A 337 8.16 26.73 14.86
C ILE A 337 8.93 27.27 16.08
N GLU A 338 10.13 27.81 15.85
CA GLU A 338 10.91 28.48 16.91
C GLU A 338 10.28 29.79 17.38
N SER A 339 9.52 30.49 16.52
CA SER A 339 8.83 31.74 16.89
C SER A 339 7.48 31.56 17.59
N ASN A 340 6.94 30.34 17.73
CA ASN A 340 5.62 30.07 18.32
C ASN A 340 4.45 30.81 17.62
N GLU A 341 4.61 31.27 16.37
CA GLU A 341 3.63 32.10 15.65
C GLU A 341 2.60 31.29 14.82
N LEU A 342 2.34 30.04 15.17
CA LEU A 342 1.28 29.25 14.51
C LEU A 342 -0.09 29.59 15.11
N ASN A 343 -0.61 30.74 14.71
CA ASN A 343 -2.04 31.01 14.82
C ASN A 343 -2.79 30.08 13.85
N HIS A 344 -3.73 29.30 14.38
CA HIS A 344 -4.66 28.46 13.63
C HIS A 344 -5.49 29.30 12.65
N GLN A 345 -4.98 29.50 11.45
CA GLN A 345 -5.72 30.15 10.37
C GLN A 345 -6.33 29.08 9.48
N GLU A 346 -7.66 29.04 9.46
CA GLU A 346 -8.49 28.10 8.73
C GLU A 346 -8.21 28.17 7.22
N LEU A 347 -7.53 27.15 6.69
CA LEU A 347 -7.43 26.89 5.26
C LEU A 347 -8.77 26.35 4.75
N PRO A 348 -9.38 26.93 3.69
CA PRO A 348 -10.69 26.56 3.20
C PRO A 348 -10.62 25.37 2.25
N ILE A 349 -10.05 24.26 2.72
CA ILE A 349 -10.35 22.90 2.30
C ILE A 349 -10.15 22.07 3.56
N LYS A 350 -11.14 21.29 3.99
CA LYS A 350 -11.00 20.28 5.06
C LYS A 350 -10.09 19.14 4.58
N PHE A 351 -8.86 19.46 4.17
CA PHE A 351 -7.74 18.57 4.37
C PHE A 351 -7.57 18.52 5.88
N VAL A 352 -8.16 17.50 6.49
CA VAL A 352 -7.61 17.02 7.75
C VAL A 352 -6.10 16.93 7.51
N GLU A 353 -5.29 17.60 8.34
CA GLU A 353 -3.85 17.42 8.44
C GLU A 353 -3.55 15.98 8.89
N LEU A 354 -3.93 15.04 8.04
CA LEU A 354 -3.57 13.66 8.10
C LEU A 354 -2.10 13.67 7.72
N LYS A 355 -1.23 13.73 8.74
CA LYS A 355 0.23 13.45 8.69
C LYS A 355 0.52 12.01 8.23
N PHE A 356 -0.23 11.52 7.26
CA PHE A 356 -0.77 10.15 7.15
C PHE A 356 -0.14 9.35 6.01
N PHE A 357 0.95 9.83 5.44
CA PHE A 357 1.38 9.40 4.12
C PHE A 357 2.72 8.69 4.14
N GLU A 358 2.88 7.69 4.98
CA GLU A 358 4.17 7.00 5.00
C GLU A 358 4.29 5.80 4.06
N ASN A 359 3.22 5.11 3.60
CA ASN A 359 3.45 4.01 2.64
C ASN A 359 2.29 3.68 1.67
N PHE A 360 1.07 3.44 2.14
CA PHE A 360 0.09 2.70 1.33
C PHE A 360 -1.27 3.38 1.16
N LEU A 361 -1.77 4.02 2.22
CA LEU A 361 -3.03 4.76 2.12
C LEU A 361 -2.90 6.10 1.42
N ALA A 362 -1.68 6.65 1.31
CA ALA A 362 -1.39 7.74 0.40
C ALA A 362 -1.74 7.36 -1.04
N PHE A 363 -1.28 6.18 -1.47
CA PHE A 363 -1.62 5.60 -2.76
C PHE A 363 -3.13 5.36 -2.89
N LEU A 364 -3.78 4.75 -1.90
CA LEU A 364 -5.23 4.52 -1.95
C LEU A 364 -6.06 5.81 -1.96
N TYR A 365 -5.62 6.86 -1.25
CA TYR A 365 -6.25 8.17 -1.26
C TYR A 365 -6.00 8.94 -2.57
N ILE A 366 -4.77 8.86 -3.10
CA ILE A 366 -4.40 9.35 -4.44
C ILE A 366 -5.33 8.76 -5.50
N ILE A 367 -5.60 7.45 -5.43
CA ILE A 367 -6.52 6.74 -6.32
C ILE A 367 -7.97 7.24 -6.15
N LYS A 368 -8.37 7.71 -4.97
CA LYS A 368 -9.76 8.01 -4.63
C LYS A 368 -10.23 9.44 -4.95
N SER A 369 -9.35 10.45 -5.05
CA SER A 369 -9.83 11.84 -5.22
C SER A 369 -10.33 12.11 -6.65
N GLU A 370 -11.54 11.63 -6.92
CA GLU A 370 -12.46 12.12 -7.95
C GLU A 370 -13.30 13.30 -7.41
#